data_AF-A0A8I1MPV2-F1
#
_entry.id   AF-A0A8I1MPV2-F1
#
_cell.length_a   1.000
_cell.length_b   1.000
_cell.length_c   1.000
_cell.angle_alpha   90.00
_cell.angle_beta   90.00
_cell.angle_gamma   90.00
#
_symmetry.space_group_name_H-M   'P 1'
#
loop_
_entity.id
_entity.type
_entity.pdbx_description
1 polymer ?
#
loop_
_entity_poly.entity_id
_entity_poly.type
_entity_poly.pdbx_seq_one_letter_code
_entity_poly.pdbx_strand_id
1 'polypeptide(L)'
;VGKSFREYATAIERVGVSGFDAVLVDGRARPSCIMHSLDKVKPGGLLVVDNAERDYYLQNTAEPISRLYEPVLQTMGAIAYNRTFTKTSIWRRL
;
A
#
# COMPACT_ATOMS: atom_id res chain seq x y z
N VAL A 1 -2.10 -28.32 1.62
CA VAL A 1 -2.36 -27.25 2.62
C VAL A 1 -1.15 -26.31 2.62
N GLY A 2 -1.33 -24.98 2.61
CA GLY A 2 -0.22 -24.01 2.62
C GLY A 2 0.17 -23.33 1.29
N LYS A 3 -0.79 -22.93 0.43
CA LYS A 3 -0.50 -22.29 -0.87
C LYS A 3 -1.06 -20.88 -1.06
N SER A 4 -1.46 -20.17 0.01
CA SER A 4 -1.96 -18.80 -0.12
C SER A 4 -1.17 -17.82 0.75
N PHE A 5 -1.03 -16.59 0.26
CA PHE A 5 -0.45 -15.47 1.01
C PHE A 5 -1.43 -14.89 2.04
N ARG A 6 -2.52 -15.60 2.40
CA ARG A 6 -3.59 -15.03 3.24
C ARG A 6 -3.06 -14.59 4.60
N GLU A 7 -2.38 -15.48 5.32
CA GLU A 7 -1.84 -15.15 6.65
C GLU A 7 -0.82 -13.99 6.61
N TYR A 8 -0.06 -13.90 5.52
CA TYR A 8 0.87 -12.81 5.29
C TYR A 8 0.12 -11.48 5.06
N ALA A 9 -0.87 -11.47 4.17
CA ALA A 9 -1.59 -10.26 3.78
C ALA A 9 -2.53 -9.74 4.90
N THR A 10 -3.10 -10.63 5.71
CA THR A 10 -3.99 -10.28 6.82
C THR A 10 -3.25 -10.05 8.14
N ALA A 11 -1.92 -10.17 8.18
CA ALA A 11 -1.17 -10.07 9.44
C ALA A 11 -1.41 -8.74 10.17
N ILE A 12 -1.57 -7.65 9.42
CA ILE A 12 -1.86 -6.31 9.95
C ILE A 12 -3.19 -6.24 10.72
N GLU A 13 -4.14 -7.13 10.43
CA GLU A 13 -5.42 -7.17 11.13
C GLU A 13 -5.30 -7.54 12.60
N ARG A 14 -4.22 -8.27 12.96
CA ARG A 14 -3.91 -8.68 14.35
C ARG A 14 -3.47 -7.51 15.22
N VAL A 15 -2.94 -6.46 14.62
CA VAL A 15 -2.69 -5.20 15.32
C VAL A 15 -4.03 -4.46 15.36
N GLY A 16 -4.55 -4.23 16.56
CA GLY A 16 -5.95 -3.84 16.87
C GLY A 16 -6.51 -2.62 16.13
N VAL A 17 -7.02 -1.64 16.87
CA VAL A 17 -7.67 -0.44 16.27
C VAL A 17 -6.71 0.32 15.34
N SER A 18 -7.28 1.12 14.43
CA SER A 18 -6.53 2.01 13.55
C SER A 18 -5.60 2.91 14.36
N GLY A 19 -4.32 2.93 13.99
CA GLY A 19 -3.31 3.59 14.81
C GLY A 19 -1.95 3.78 14.14
N PHE A 20 -1.76 3.26 12.92
CA PHE A 20 -0.48 3.42 12.24
C PHE A 20 -0.34 4.83 11.67
N ASP A 21 0.73 5.53 12.07
CA ASP A 21 1.19 6.77 11.43
C ASP A 21 1.54 6.57 9.95
N ALA A 22 2.06 5.39 9.60
CA ALA A 22 2.36 5.01 8.23
C ALA A 22 2.24 3.50 8.04
N VAL A 23 1.81 3.09 6.84
CA VAL A 23 1.91 1.72 6.36
C VAL A 23 2.66 1.71 5.03
N LEU A 24 3.72 0.89 4.96
CA LEU A 24 4.50 0.67 3.74
C LEU A 24 4.18 -0.70 3.14
N VAL A 25 3.76 -0.72 1.88
CA VAL A 25 3.55 -1.94 1.10
C VAL A 25 4.68 -2.08 0.08
N ASP A 26 5.69 -2.86 0.45
CA ASP A 26 6.85 -3.21 -0.39
C ASP A 26 7.13 -4.73 -0.35
N GLY A 27 6.07 -5.52 -0.37
CA GLY A 27 6.14 -6.96 -0.11
C GLY A 27 5.64 -7.84 -1.25
N ARG A 28 5.20 -9.04 -0.87
CA ARG A 28 4.42 -9.95 -1.72
C ARG A 28 2.93 -9.63 -1.60
N ALA A 29 2.10 -10.19 -2.48
CA ALA A 29 0.64 -10.06 -2.44
C ALA A 29 0.12 -8.62 -2.22
N ARG A 30 0.80 -7.63 -2.84
CA ARG A 30 0.57 -6.18 -2.59
C ARG A 30 -0.89 -5.74 -2.70
N PRO A 31 -1.70 -6.16 -3.70
CA PRO A 31 -3.13 -5.81 -3.74
C PRO A 31 -3.87 -6.16 -2.45
N SER A 32 -3.63 -7.35 -1.90
CA SER A 32 -4.26 -7.79 -0.65
C SER A 32 -3.72 -7.02 0.54
N CYS A 33 -2.41 -6.81 0.63
CA CYS A 33 -1.81 -5.99 1.70
C CYS A 33 -2.36 -4.56 1.71
N ILE A 34 -2.54 -3.95 0.54
CA ILE A 34 -3.14 -2.62 0.40
C ILE A 34 -4.56 -2.66 0.96
N MET A 35 -5.41 -3.58 0.49
CA MET A 35 -6.80 -3.71 0.97
C MET A 35 -6.89 -3.84 2.50
N HIS A 36 -6.12 -4.74 3.10
CA HIS A 36 -6.16 -4.96 4.56
C HIS A 36 -5.56 -3.80 5.37
N SER A 37 -4.81 -2.88 4.72
CA SER A 37 -4.21 -1.72 5.37
C SER A 37 -5.09 -0.47 5.37
N LEU A 38 -6.06 -0.35 4.46
CA LEU A 38 -6.82 0.88 4.22
C LEU A 38 -7.49 1.41 5.49
N ASP A 39 -8.00 0.53 6.35
CA ASP A 39 -8.67 0.93 7.57
C ASP A 39 -7.74 1.00 8.79
N LYS A 40 -6.46 0.65 8.64
CA LYS A 40 -5.49 0.55 9.74
C LYS A 40 -4.62 1.81 9.90
N VAL A 41 -4.39 2.56 8.83
CA VAL A 41 -3.72 3.87 8.88
C VAL A 41 -4.59 4.84 9.67
N LYS A 42 -4.09 5.64 10.60
CA LYS A 42 -4.94 6.63 11.29
C LYS A 42 -5.27 7.83 10.38
N PRO A 43 -6.33 8.63 10.64
CA PRO A 43 -6.53 9.90 9.95
C PRO A 43 -5.27 10.78 9.99
N GLY A 44 -4.88 11.36 8.86
CA GLY A 44 -3.62 12.10 8.68
C GLY A 44 -2.37 11.22 8.52
N GLY A 45 -2.47 9.91 8.73
CA GLY A 45 -1.38 8.95 8.50
C GLY A 45 -1.18 8.62 7.02
N LEU A 46 -0.10 7.90 6.70
CA LEU A 46 0.32 7.66 5.32
C LEU A 46 0.15 6.20 4.87
N LEU A 47 -0.36 6.02 3.65
CA LEU A 47 -0.24 4.78 2.89
C LEU A 47 0.85 4.97 1.84
N VAL A 48 1.90 4.14 1.89
CA VAL A 48 3.01 4.15 0.94
C VAL A 48 3.03 2.83 0.18
N VAL A 49 3.01 2.89 -1.15
CA VAL A 49 3.08 1.72 -2.02
C VAL A 49 4.29 1.86 -2.93
N ASP A 50 5.23 0.92 -2.81
CA ASP A 50 6.37 0.86 -3.71
C ASP A 50 6.05 0.12 -5.02
N ASN A 51 6.86 0.37 -6.05
CA ASN A 51 6.69 -0.07 -7.44
C ASN A 51 5.24 0.05 -7.95
N ALA A 52 4.61 1.18 -7.65
CA ALA A 52 3.22 1.48 -7.97
C ALA A 52 3.00 1.76 -9.47
N GLU A 53 4.05 1.71 -10.32
CA GLU A 53 3.91 1.74 -11.78
C GLU A 53 3.28 0.46 -12.33
N ARG A 54 3.22 -0.58 -11.50
CA ARG A 54 2.55 -1.84 -11.82
C ARG A 54 1.07 -1.70 -11.52
N ASP A 55 0.30 -1.25 -12.50
CA ASP A 55 -1.12 -0.90 -12.34
C ASP A 55 -1.98 -1.98 -11.66
N TYR A 56 -1.66 -3.26 -11.88
CA TYR A 56 -2.36 -4.38 -11.26
C TYR A 56 -2.23 -4.43 -9.72
N TYR A 57 -1.27 -3.71 -9.12
CA TYR A 57 -1.19 -3.53 -7.67
C TYR A 57 -2.34 -2.69 -7.12
N LEU A 58 -2.85 -1.75 -7.90
CA LEU A 58 -3.88 -0.79 -7.49
C LEU A 58 -5.25 -1.08 -8.10
N GLN A 59 -5.35 -1.99 -9.06
CA GLN A 59 -6.58 -2.23 -9.85
C GLN A 59 -7.85 -2.40 -8.99
N ASN A 60 -7.76 -3.09 -7.86
CA ASN A 60 -8.91 -3.34 -6.96
C ASN A 60 -8.95 -2.39 -5.76
N THR A 61 -7.97 -1.51 -5.59
CA THR A 61 -7.83 -0.63 -4.42
C THR A 61 -7.87 0.84 -4.78
N ALA A 62 -7.80 1.21 -6.06
CA ALA A 62 -7.76 2.61 -6.50
C ALA A 62 -9.00 3.40 -6.06
N GLU A 63 -10.17 2.77 -6.16
CA GLU A 63 -11.46 3.34 -5.78
C GLU A 63 -11.60 3.59 -4.26
N PRO A 64 -11.34 2.61 -3.38
CA PRO A 64 -11.39 2.89 -1.95
C PRO A 64 -10.25 3.81 -1.49
N ILE A 65 -9.08 3.79 -2.14
CA ILE A 65 -8.01 4.76 -1.88
C ILE A 65 -8.50 6.19 -2.18
N SER A 66 -9.14 6.44 -3.34
CA SER A 66 -9.57 7.79 -3.70
C SER A 66 -10.69 8.34 -2.81
N ARG A 67 -11.46 7.47 -2.15
CA ARG A 67 -12.48 7.85 -1.17
C ARG A 67 -11.92 8.17 0.21
N LEU A 68 -10.91 7.44 0.65
CA LEU A 68 -10.40 7.48 2.03
C LEU A 68 -9.09 8.24 2.18
N TYR A 69 -8.40 8.51 1.07
CA TYR A 69 -7.08 9.12 1.07
C TYR A 69 -6.94 10.17 -0.03
N GLU A 70 -6.07 11.14 0.22
CA GLU A 70 -5.63 12.13 -0.77
C GLU A 70 -4.18 11.89 -1.21
N PRO A 71 -3.82 12.14 -2.47
CA PRO A 71 -2.45 11.95 -2.96
C PRO A 71 -1.50 12.97 -2.33
N VAL A 72 -0.35 12.50 -1.84
CA VAL A 72 0.75 13.33 -1.33
C VAL A 72 1.91 13.37 -2.31
N LEU A 73 2.27 12.22 -2.86
CA LEU A 73 3.37 12.08 -3.81
C LEU A 73 3.11 10.92 -4.76
N GLN A 74 3.31 11.12 -6.05
CA GLN A 74 3.25 10.07 -7.05
C GLN A 74 4.34 10.33 -8.08
N THR A 75 5.54 9.82 -7.82
CA THR A 75 6.72 10.16 -8.63
C THR A 75 7.48 8.91 -9.05
N MET A 76 8.13 9.00 -10.21
CA MET A 76 9.08 8.01 -10.72
C MET A 76 10.48 8.35 -10.19
N GLY A 77 11.20 7.37 -9.68
CA GLY A 77 12.54 7.52 -9.15
C GLY A 77 13.52 6.47 -9.66
N ALA A 78 14.81 6.79 -9.63
CA ALA A 78 15.87 5.84 -9.86
C ALA A 78 16.01 4.88 -8.68
N ILE A 79 16.29 3.61 -8.98
CA ILE A 79 16.65 2.61 -7.97
C ILE A 79 18.00 1.99 -8.31
N ALA A 80 18.75 1.61 -7.28
CA ALA A 80 20.07 1.02 -7.46
C ALA A 80 19.97 -0.26 -8.31
N TYR A 81 20.96 -0.45 -9.19
CA TYR A 81 21.10 -1.66 -10.03
C TYR A 81 19.93 -1.93 -11.00
N ASN A 82 19.04 -0.96 -11.24
CA ASN A 82 18.03 -1.03 -12.30
C ASN A 82 18.27 0.08 -13.35
N ARG A 83 17.93 -0.21 -14.60
CA ARG A 83 17.97 0.75 -15.72
C ARG A 83 16.64 1.51 -15.89
N THR A 84 15.57 1.07 -15.23
CA THR A 84 14.24 1.67 -15.31
C THR A 84 13.91 2.41 -14.02
N PHE A 85 13.15 3.49 -14.14
CA PHE A 85 12.53 4.13 -12.98
C PHE A 85 11.36 3.29 -12.44
N THR A 86 11.14 3.38 -11.14
CA THR A 86 9.98 2.81 -10.46
C THR A 86 9.19 3.89 -9.77
N LYS A 87 7.89 3.67 -9.57
CA LYS A 87 7.01 4.63 -8.92
C LYS A 87 6.86 4.31 -7.44
N THR A 88 7.02 5.31 -6.59
CA THR A 88 6.48 5.25 -5.22
C THR A 88 5.26 6.16 -5.17
N SER A 89 4.15 5.62 -4.69
CA SER A 89 2.92 6.40 -4.48
C SER A 89 2.62 6.50 -2.99
N ILE A 90 2.36 7.73 -2.54
CA ILE A 90 2.07 8.07 -1.15
C ILE A 90 0.73 8.78 -1.12
N TRP A 91 -0.15 8.32 -0.25
CA TRP A 91 -1.41 8.96 0.05
C TRP A 91 -1.53 9.22 1.55
N ARG A 92 -2.26 10.27 1.92
CA ARG A 92 -2.59 10.61 3.31
C ARG A 92 -4.05 10.29 3.57
N ARG A 93 -4.33 9.61 4.69
CA ARG A 93 -5.70 9.27 5.08
C ARG A 93 -6.45 10.54 5.47
N LEU A 94 -7.66 10.71 4.95
CA LEU A 94 -8.57 11.81 5.30
C LEU A 94 -9.09 11.70 6.73
#